data_AF-A0A533B5S1-F1
#
_entry.id   AF-A0A533B5S1-F1
#
_cell.length_a   1.000
_cell.length_b   1.000
_cell.length_c   1.000
_cell.angle_alpha   90.00
_cell.angle_beta   90.00
_cell.angle_gamma   90.00
#
_symmetry.space_group_name_H-M   'P 1'
#
loop_
_entity.id
_entity.type
_entity.pdbx_description
1 polymer ?
#
loop_
_entity_poly.entity_id
_entity_poly.type
_entity_poly.pdbx_seq_one_letter_code
_entity_poly.pdbx_strand_id
1 'polypeptide(L)'
;MRERSIVTGRKTSLDRQTLLALADDLAAYGTAGARLLCSGLLVDHEIEIVEEYSHRGLYLVDRREQDGWVAFELARPESCEGGS
;
A
#
# COMPACT_ATOMS: atom_id res chain seq x y z
N MET A 1 15.42 32.45 12.03
CA MET A 1 14.25 31.69 12.52
C MET A 1 13.90 30.69 11.43
N ARG A 2 14.10 29.37 11.62
CA ARG A 2 13.76 28.37 10.60
C ARG A 2 12.50 27.66 11.06
N GLU A 3 11.36 28.07 10.50
CA GLU A 3 10.08 27.40 10.68
C GLU A 3 10.17 26.01 10.05
N ARG A 4 10.32 25.01 10.91
CA ARG A 4 10.23 23.61 10.53
C ARG A 4 8.75 23.34 10.27
N SER A 5 8.34 23.36 9.00
CA SER A 5 7.04 22.86 8.58
C SER A 5 6.98 21.37 8.90
N ILE A 6 6.46 21.06 10.08
CA ILE A 6 6.12 19.70 10.48
C ILE A 6 4.87 19.37 9.67
N VAL A 7 5.03 18.77 8.50
CA VAL A 7 3.90 18.15 7.82
C VAL A 7 3.47 16.99 8.71
N THR A 8 2.48 17.24 9.57
CA THR A 8 1.81 16.20 10.34
C THR A 8 1.04 15.35 9.34
N GLY A 9 1.72 14.38 8.73
CA GLY A 9 1.07 13.34 7.94
C GLY A 9 0.02 12.68 8.82
N ARG A 10 -1.26 12.92 8.55
CA ARG A 10 -2.34 12.19 9.20
C ARG A 10 -2.09 10.72 8.92
N LYS A 11 -1.80 9.94 9.97
CA LYS A 11 -1.93 8.48 9.93
C LYS A 11 -3.41 8.18 9.72
N THR A 12 -3.81 7.95 8.47
CA THR A 12 -5.15 7.42 8.20
C THR A 12 -5.06 5.93 8.51
N SER A 13 -5.75 5.46 9.55
CA SER A 13 -6.00 4.02 9.66
C SER A 13 -7.01 3.70 8.56
N LEU A 14 -6.55 3.24 7.40
CA LEU A 14 -7.44 2.86 6.32
C LEU A 14 -8.06 1.51 6.70
N ASP A 15 -9.37 1.48 6.89
CA ASP A 15 -10.08 0.23 7.18
C ASP A 15 -10.15 -0.67 5.93
N ARG A 16 -10.18 -1.99 6.14
CA ARG A 16 -10.29 -3.02 5.09
C ARG A 16 -11.36 -2.67 4.06
N GLN A 17 -12.55 -2.24 4.50
CA GLN A 17 -13.66 -1.97 3.58
C GLN A 17 -13.36 -0.81 2.64
N THR A 18 -12.62 0.20 3.10
CA THR A 18 -12.21 1.34 2.26
C THR A 18 -11.17 0.90 1.22
N LEU A 19 -10.21 0.06 1.61
CA LEU A 19 -9.21 -0.48 0.68
C LEU A 19 -9.83 -1.34 -0.42
N LEU A 20 -10.85 -2.12 -0.09
CA LEU A 20 -11.56 -2.95 -1.07
C LEU A 20 -12.47 -2.11 -1.97
N ALA A 21 -13.20 -1.14 -1.40
CA ALA A 21 -14.09 -0.28 -2.17
C ALA A 21 -13.34 0.62 -3.16
N LEU A 22 -12.12 1.05 -2.82
CA LEU A 22 -11.26 1.89 -3.65
C LEU A 22 -10.17 1.09 -4.38
N ALA A 23 -10.20 -0.24 -4.33
CA ALA A 23 -9.12 -1.09 -4.86
C ALA A 23 -8.82 -0.80 -6.33
N ASP A 24 -9.86 -0.56 -7.14
CA ASP A 24 -9.71 -0.26 -8.57
C ASP A 24 -9.03 1.09 -8.82
N ASP A 25 -9.52 2.14 -8.13
CA ASP A 25 -9.00 3.51 -8.25
C ASP A 25 -7.55 3.59 -7.73
N LEU A 26 -7.28 2.96 -6.57
CA LEU A 26 -5.94 2.88 -5.99
C LEU A 26 -4.98 2.06 -6.87
N ALA A 27 -5.46 0.95 -7.44
CA ALA A 27 -4.68 0.16 -8.37
C ALA A 27 -4.29 0.95 -9.63
N ALA A 28 -5.16 1.83 -10.12
CA ALA A 28 -4.83 2.71 -11.25
C ALA A 28 -3.61 3.61 -10.94
N TYR A 29 -3.53 4.19 -9.75
CA TYR A 29 -2.35 4.97 -9.35
C TYR A 29 -1.10 4.10 -9.21
N GLY A 30 -1.22 2.91 -8.60
CA GLY A 30 -0.08 2.02 -8.43
C GLY A 30 0.47 1.48 -9.75
N THR A 31 -0.41 1.15 -10.68
CA THR A 31 -0.03 0.65 -12.02
C THR A 31 0.59 1.76 -12.86
N ALA A 32 0.20 3.02 -12.64
CA ALA A 32 0.87 4.21 -13.19
C ALA A 32 2.28 4.47 -12.59
N GLY A 33 2.70 3.69 -11.59
CA GLY A 33 4.03 3.75 -10.99
C GLY A 33 4.08 4.33 -9.58
N ALA A 34 2.94 4.66 -8.97
CA ALA A 34 2.90 5.02 -7.56
C ALA A 34 3.12 3.79 -6.66
N ARG A 35 3.57 4.02 -5.44
CA ARG A 35 3.62 2.99 -4.39
C ARG A 35 2.48 3.22 -3.42
N LEU A 36 1.73 2.17 -3.12
CA LEU A 36 0.63 2.22 -2.16
C LEU A 36 1.13 1.71 -0.81
N LEU A 37 1.17 2.60 0.18
CA LEU A 37 1.47 2.22 1.56
C LEU A 37 0.16 2.02 2.33
N CYS A 38 -0.12 0.77 2.70
CA CYS A 38 -1.25 0.42 3.54
C CYS A 38 -0.75 0.23 4.98
N SER A 39 -1.42 0.83 5.96
CA SER A 39 -1.03 0.68 7.38
C SER A 39 -2.25 0.71 8.29
N GLY A 40 -2.16 0.03 9.44
CA GLY A 40 -3.26 -0.04 10.40
C GLY A 40 -4.29 -1.11 10.03
N LEU A 41 -3.85 -2.19 9.38
CA LEU A 41 -4.68 -3.35 9.09
C LEU A 41 -4.38 -4.46 10.09
N LEU A 42 -5.37 -5.29 10.40
CA LEU A 42 -5.12 -6.53 11.14
C LEU A 42 -4.40 -7.52 10.23
N VAL A 43 -3.46 -8.29 10.79
CA VAL A 43 -2.73 -9.31 10.03
C VAL A 43 -3.64 -10.31 9.32
N ASP A 44 -4.80 -10.61 9.90
CA ASP A 44 -5.80 -11.54 9.33
C ASP A 44 -6.41 -11.02 8.01
N HIS A 45 -6.48 -9.70 7.84
CA HIS A 45 -7.04 -9.06 6.65
C HIS A 45 -6.00 -8.85 5.54
N GLU A 46 -4.71 -9.01 5.84
CA GLU A 46 -3.62 -8.76 4.90
C GLU A 46 -3.76 -9.58 3.62
N ILE A 47 -3.95 -10.89 3.78
CA ILE A 47 -3.92 -11.85 2.68
C ILE A 47 -4.99 -11.50 1.65
N GLU A 48 -6.22 -11.27 2.11
CA GLU A 48 -7.34 -10.93 1.24
C GLU A 48 -7.07 -9.62 0.46
N ILE A 49 -6.52 -8.60 1.12
CA ILE A 49 -6.23 -7.33 0.47
C ILE A 49 -5.10 -7.51 -0.54
N VAL A 50 -4.01 -8.20 -0.18
CA VAL A 50 -2.90 -8.45 -1.10
C VAL A 50 -3.37 -9.25 -2.32
N GLU A 51 -4.21 -10.27 -2.14
CA GLU A 51 -4.79 -11.04 -3.25
C GLU A 51 -5.61 -10.15 -4.19
N GLU A 52 -6.52 -9.33 -3.65
CA GLU A 52 -7.34 -8.41 -4.46
C GLU A 52 -6.49 -7.42 -5.26
N TYR A 53 -5.44 -6.86 -4.66
CA TYR A 53 -4.55 -5.93 -5.36
C TYR A 53 -3.63 -6.66 -6.36
N SER A 54 -3.26 -7.91 -6.08
CA SER A 54 -2.48 -8.77 -6.99
C SER A 54 -3.25 -9.09 -8.27
N HIS A 55 -4.57 -9.35 -8.16
CA HIS A 55 -5.45 -9.49 -9.32
C HIS A 55 -5.49 -8.23 -10.21
N ARG A 56 -5.15 -7.06 -9.66
CA ARG A 56 -5.10 -5.76 -10.34
C ARG A 56 -3.68 -5.34 -10.76
N GLY A 57 -2.70 -6.25 -10.63
CA GLY A 57 -1.32 -6.04 -11.08
C GLY A 57 -0.41 -5.32 -10.08
N LEU A 58 -0.81 -5.21 -8.82
CA LEU A 58 0.01 -4.68 -7.73
C LEU A 58 0.40 -5.80 -6.77
N TYR A 59 1.67 -5.92 -6.48
CA TYR A 59 2.21 -6.99 -5.65
C TYR A 59 2.83 -6.43 -4.39
N LEU A 60 2.86 -7.28 -3.36
CA LEU A 60 3.52 -7.00 -2.09
C LEU A 60 5.03 -6.79 -2.28
N VAL A 61 5.51 -5.62 -1.89
CA VAL A 61 6.92 -5.22 -1.95
C VAL A 61 7.59 -5.30 -0.58
N ASP A 62 6.96 -4.71 0.44
CA ASP A 62 7.43 -4.71 1.82
C ASP A 62 6.28 -4.99 2.78
N ARG A 63 6.59 -5.64 3.90
CA ARG A 63 5.63 -6.00 4.94
C ARG A 63 6.26 -5.81 6.31
N ARG A 64 5.53 -5.16 7.21
CA ARG A 64 5.91 -4.95 8.61
C ARG A 64 4.74 -5.21 9.53
N GLU A 65 4.94 -6.14 10.44
CA GLU A 65 3.96 -6.47 11.47
C GLU A 65 4.42 -5.95 12.84
N GLN A 66 3.49 -5.40 13.62
CA GLN A 66 3.69 -4.98 15.01
C GLN A 66 2.39 -5.15 15.81
N ASP A 67 2.44 -5.87 16.93
CA ASP A 67 1.31 -6.07 17.86
C ASP A 67 -0.01 -6.52 17.18
N GLY A 68 0.09 -7.42 16.19
CA GLY A 68 -1.08 -7.93 15.43
C GLY A 68 -1.59 -7.00 14.34
N TRP A 69 -0.95 -5.84 14.15
CA TRP A 69 -1.20 -4.93 13.05
C TRP A 69 -0.14 -5.09 11.97
N VAL A 70 -0.55 -4.95 10.72
CA VAL A 70 0.35 -4.94 9.57
C VAL A 70 0.32 -3.57 8.87
N ALA A 71 1.50 -3.19 8.39
CA ALA A 71 1.69 -2.23 7.33
C ALA A 71 2.40 -2.92 6.17
N PHE A 72 1.97 -2.66 4.94
CA PHE A 72 2.58 -3.22 3.75
C PHE A 72 2.59 -2.23 2.60
N GLU A 73 3.58 -2.39 1.73
CA GLU A 73 3.74 -1.63 0.49
C GLU A 73 3.33 -2.51 -0.70
N LEU A 74 2.47 -1.97 -1.56
CA LEU A 74 2.13 -2.56 -2.85
C LEU A 74 2.67 -1.68 -3.98
N ALA A 75 3.26 -2.30 -4.98
CA ALA A 75 3.65 -1.62 -6.21
C ALA A 75 3.46 -2.52 -7.41
N ARG A 76 3.43 -1.93 -8.61
CA ARG A 76 3.62 -2.71 -9.83
C ARG A 76 4.93 -3.49 -9.71
N PRO A 77 4.99 -4.73 -10.20
CA PRO A 77 6.29 -5.38 -10.29
C PRO A 77 7.14 -4.50 -11.18
N GLU A 78 8.37 -4.23 -10.75
CA GLU A 78 9.37 -3.67 -11.65
C GLU A 78 9.44 -4.70 -12.79
N SER A 79 8.90 -4.37 -13.97
CA SER A 79 9.30 -5.08 -15.16
C SER A 79 10.81 -4.94 -15.14
N CYS A 80 11.48 -6.05 -14.91
CA CYS A 80 12.90 -6.17 -15.10
C CYS A 80 13.11 -5.96 -16.61
N GLU A 81 13.04 -4.71 -17.06
CA GLU A 81 13.70 -4.27 -18.26
C GLU A 81 15.16 -4.31 -17.86
N GLY A 82 15.72 -5.53 -17.97
CA GLY A 82 17.14 -5.76 -17.81
C GLY A 82 17.85 -4.72 -18.67
N GLY A 83 18.52 -3.80 -17.99
CA GLY A 83 19.34 -2.79 -18.63
C GLY A 83 20.27 -3.50 -19.62
N SER A 84 20.13 -3.13 -20.88
CA SER A 84 21.02 -3.55 -21.95
C SER A 84 22.46 -3.12 -21.70
#